data_AF-H1D328-F1
#
_entry.id   AF-H1D328-F1
#
_cell.length_a   1.000
_cell.length_b   1.000
_cell.length_c   1.000
_cell.angle_alpha   90.00
_cell.angle_beta   90.00
_cell.angle_gamma   90.00
#
_symmetry.space_group_name_H-M   'P 1'
#
loop_
_entity.id
_entity.type
_entity.pdbx_description
1 polymer ?
#
loop_
_entity_poly.entity_id
_entity_poly.type
_entity_poly.pdbx_seq_one_letter_code
_entity_poly.pdbx_strand_id
1 'polypeptide(L)'
;MESLTFIIIAVIITSIGFLIGYQMIRLRKNVDKITDQIIEHHKGDRSFRDKEFVHYFKAGGNIWLSAMDDKFKKMLSMQKYTAMAAIVVAVVIIALSIVQKVYPLSAYPVLLILFLGKNLLDFQSVASDDKTNSKNAVEYYKKSYPEDSSAKNSSEGKTADKLAGWFLIAKRTAIRTGKLGTGSKAAASGEEVRPSRAIRRGSPGRTLQRRRGRR
;
A
#
# COMPACT_ATOMS: atom_id res chain seq x y z
N MET A 1 -40.25 2.20 -24.55
CA MET A 1 -38.87 2.49 -24.96
C MET A 1 -37.99 2.95 -23.79
N GLU A 2 -38.50 3.77 -22.87
CA GLU A 2 -37.72 4.30 -21.73
C GLU A 2 -37.18 3.24 -20.75
N SER A 3 -37.96 2.19 -20.46
CA SER A 3 -37.55 1.12 -19.54
C SER A 3 -36.42 0.24 -20.10
N LEU A 4 -36.43 -0.07 -21.40
CA LEU A 4 -35.37 -0.86 -22.03
C LEU A 4 -34.05 -0.09 -22.09
N THR A 5 -34.10 1.20 -22.41
CA THR A 5 -32.94 2.10 -22.36
C THR A 5 -32.37 2.21 -20.94
N PHE A 6 -33.24 2.34 -19.92
CA PHE A 6 -32.82 2.34 -18.52
C PHE A 6 -32.13 1.03 -18.12
N ILE A 7 -32.72 -0.12 -18.47
CA ILE A 7 -32.14 -1.44 -18.19
C ILE A 7 -30.74 -1.55 -18.79
N ILE A 8 -30.57 -1.16 -20.07
CA ILE A 8 -29.26 -1.22 -20.76
C ILE A 8 -28.24 -0.34 -20.03
N ILE A 9 -28.60 0.91 -19.72
CA ILE A 9 -27.70 1.85 -19.03
C ILE A 9 -27.30 1.32 -17.64
N ALA A 10 -28.28 0.82 -16.87
CA ALA A 10 -28.03 0.26 -15.54
C ALA A 10 -27.07 -0.95 -15.60
N VAL A 11 -27.24 -1.83 -16.58
CA VAL A 11 -26.34 -2.98 -16.79
C VAL A 11 -24.92 -2.52 -17.17
N ILE A 12 -24.79 -1.54 -18.06
CA ILE A 12 -23.46 -1.00 -18.45
C ILE A 12 -22.76 -0.38 -17.24
N ILE A 13 -23.44 0.49 -16.51
CA ILE A 13 -22.86 1.20 -15.35
C ILE A 13 -22.47 0.21 -14.25
N THR A 14 -23.34 -0.75 -13.93
CA THR A 14 -23.03 -1.77 -12.92
C THR A 14 -21.86 -2.66 -13.34
N SER A 15 -21.76 -3.02 -14.63
CA SER A 15 -20.62 -3.77 -15.18
C SER A 15 -19.30 -3.00 -15.04
N ILE A 16 -19.29 -1.70 -15.33
CA ILE A 16 -18.13 -0.83 -15.10
C ILE A 16 -17.75 -0.80 -13.61
N GLY A 17 -18.74 -0.75 -12.72
CA GLY A 17 -18.54 -0.86 -11.28
C GLY A 17 -17.78 -2.14 -10.87
N PHE A 18 -18.16 -3.29 -11.43
CA PHE A 18 -17.47 -4.56 -11.16
C PHE A 18 -16.02 -4.55 -11.69
N LEU A 19 -15.78 -3.94 -12.86
CA LEU A 19 -14.42 -3.76 -13.40
C LEU A 19 -13.54 -2.92 -12.46
N ILE A 20 -14.09 -1.85 -11.86
CA ILE A 20 -13.38 -1.03 -10.88
C ILE A 20 -12.97 -1.88 -9.67
N GLY A 21 -13.90 -2.65 -9.10
CA GLY A 21 -13.59 -3.53 -7.97
C GLY A 21 -12.56 -4.61 -8.32
N TYR A 22 -12.61 -5.17 -9.53
CA TYR A 22 -11.58 -6.09 -10.01
C TYR A 22 -10.19 -5.44 -10.09
N GLN A 23 -10.11 -4.19 -10.58
CA GLN A 23 -8.84 -3.45 -10.61
C GLN A 23 -8.27 -3.18 -9.21
N MET A 24 -9.12 -2.96 -8.20
CA MET A 24 -8.67 -2.82 -6.80
C MET A 24 -8.06 -4.11 -6.27
N ILE A 25 -8.68 -5.26 -6.52
CA ILE A 25 -8.16 -6.57 -6.12
C ILE A 25 -6.81 -6.83 -6.80
N ARG A 26 -6.72 -6.54 -8.10
CA ARG A 26 -5.48 -6.67 -8.87
C ARG A 26 -4.38 -5.77 -8.32
N LEU A 27 -4.72 -4.53 -7.95
CA LEU A 27 -3.77 -3.61 -7.33
C LEU A 27 -3.23 -4.19 -6.02
N ARG A 28 -4.10 -4.70 -5.14
CA ARG A 28 -3.67 -5.31 -3.88
C ARG A 28 -2.71 -6.48 -4.10
N LYS A 29 -3.02 -7.39 -5.02
CA LYS A 29 -2.11 -8.50 -5.37
C LYS A 29 -0.75 -8.00 -5.89
N ASN A 30 -0.73 -6.92 -6.65
CA ASN A 30 0.52 -6.33 -7.13
C ASN A 30 1.34 -5.72 -6.00
N VAL A 31 0.68 -5.07 -5.03
CA VAL A 31 1.33 -4.52 -3.83
C VAL A 31 2.01 -5.62 -3.03
N ASP A 32 1.30 -6.72 -2.78
CA ASP A 32 1.84 -7.87 -2.05
C ASP A 32 3.08 -8.43 -2.77
N LYS A 33 2.99 -8.61 -4.10
CA LYS A 33 4.10 -9.11 -4.92
C LYS A 33 5.33 -8.21 -4.86
N ILE A 34 5.17 -6.90 -5.00
CA ILE A 34 6.31 -5.95 -4.96
C ILE A 34 6.90 -5.93 -3.55
N THR A 35 6.06 -5.95 -2.52
CA THR A 35 6.50 -5.98 -1.12
C THR A 35 7.32 -7.23 -0.83
N ASP A 36 6.89 -8.39 -1.32
CA ASP A 36 7.66 -9.65 -1.21
C ASP A 36 8.99 -9.58 -1.95
N GLN A 37 9.05 -8.95 -3.13
CA GLN A 37 10.31 -8.72 -3.86
C GLN A 37 11.28 -7.83 -3.08
N ILE A 38 10.78 -6.78 -2.42
CA ILE A 38 11.61 -5.90 -1.57
C ILE A 38 12.18 -6.68 -0.40
N ILE A 39 11.35 -7.50 0.25
CA ILE A 39 11.78 -8.35 1.38
C ILE A 39 12.86 -9.33 0.92
N GLU A 40 12.65 -10.00 -0.21
CA GLU A 40 13.62 -10.93 -0.80
C GLU A 40 14.97 -10.26 -1.03
N HIS A 41 14.96 -9.07 -1.65
CA HIS A 41 16.17 -8.32 -1.96
C HIS A 41 16.93 -7.88 -0.70
N HIS A 42 16.23 -7.64 0.40
CA HIS A 42 16.83 -7.19 1.67
C HIS A 42 16.98 -8.29 2.72
N LYS A 43 16.83 -9.58 2.37
CA LYS A 43 16.97 -10.71 3.33
C LYS A 43 18.28 -10.70 4.13
N GLY A 44 19.35 -10.14 3.57
CA GLY A 44 20.65 -9.99 4.25
C GLY A 44 20.65 -8.97 5.38
N ASP A 45 19.72 -8.01 5.39
CA ASP A 45 19.67 -6.94 6.38
C ASP A 45 19.18 -7.45 7.74
N ARG A 46 19.76 -6.93 8.82
CA ARG A 46 19.42 -7.35 10.19
C ARG A 46 17.92 -7.26 10.49
N SER A 47 17.26 -6.21 10.02
CA SER A 47 15.83 -6.00 10.26
C SER A 47 14.96 -7.03 9.54
N PHE A 48 15.30 -7.43 8.31
CA PHE A 48 14.52 -8.40 7.53
C PHE A 48 14.76 -9.86 7.95
N ARG A 49 15.67 -10.10 8.90
CA ARG A 49 15.79 -11.39 9.60
C ARG A 49 14.82 -11.52 10.76
N ASP A 50 14.30 -10.40 11.27
CA ASP A 50 13.27 -10.40 12.30
C ASP A 50 11.90 -10.69 11.66
N LYS A 51 11.29 -11.81 12.07
CA LYS A 51 10.00 -12.28 11.55
C LYS A 51 8.89 -11.24 11.78
N GLU A 52 8.87 -10.60 12.93
CA GLU A 52 7.85 -9.61 13.27
C GLU A 52 8.01 -8.34 12.43
N PHE A 53 9.26 -7.93 12.16
CA PHE A 53 9.51 -6.82 11.25
C PHE A 53 9.08 -7.15 9.83
N VAL A 54 9.31 -8.38 9.35
CA VAL A 54 8.84 -8.81 8.02
C VAL A 54 7.31 -8.79 7.95
N HIS A 55 6.61 -9.27 8.98
CA HIS A 55 5.15 -9.20 9.04
C HIS A 55 4.64 -7.75 9.05
N TYR A 56 5.28 -6.88 9.85
CA TYR A 56 5.00 -5.44 9.88
C TYR A 56 5.21 -4.80 8.51
N PHE A 57 6.32 -5.14 7.84
CA PHE A 57 6.63 -4.65 6.49
C PHE A 57 5.61 -5.16 5.47
N LYS A 58 5.20 -6.43 5.52
CA LYS A 58 4.14 -6.94 4.63
C LYS A 58 2.80 -6.25 4.86
N ALA A 59 2.38 -6.09 6.11
CA ALA A 59 1.10 -5.48 6.46
C ALA A 59 0.97 -4.03 5.98
N GLY A 60 2.08 -3.30 5.95
CA GLY A 60 2.14 -1.89 5.53
C GLY A 60 2.45 -1.66 4.04
N GLY A 61 2.40 -2.67 3.17
CA GLY A 61 2.85 -2.60 1.78
C GLY A 61 2.41 -1.34 1.01
N ASN A 62 1.13 -0.94 1.17
CA ASN A 62 0.59 0.27 0.54
C ASN A 62 1.32 1.55 0.98
N ILE A 63 1.67 1.65 2.26
CA ILE A 63 2.36 2.81 2.85
C ILE A 63 3.78 2.88 2.29
N TRP A 64 4.50 1.76 2.24
CA TRP A 64 5.87 1.71 1.74
C TRP A 64 5.95 2.07 0.26
N LEU A 65 5.07 1.48 -0.56
CA LEU A 65 5.03 1.77 -2.00
C LEU A 65 4.55 3.18 -2.30
N SER A 66 3.70 3.76 -1.45
CA SER A 66 3.30 5.17 -1.59
C SER A 66 4.42 6.15 -1.27
N ALA A 67 5.37 5.77 -0.40
CA ALA A 67 6.57 6.55 -0.13
C ALA A 67 7.61 6.42 -1.27
N MET A 68 7.49 5.36 -2.09
CA MET A 68 8.37 5.06 -3.20
C MET A 68 7.97 5.79 -4.50
N ASP A 69 6.66 5.93 -4.78
CA ASP A 69 6.13 6.61 -5.97
C ASP A 69 4.84 7.38 -5.69
N ASP A 70 4.88 8.71 -5.87
CA ASP A 70 3.72 9.59 -5.72
C ASP A 70 2.57 9.25 -6.70
N LYS A 71 2.89 8.71 -7.89
CA LYS A 71 1.86 8.25 -8.84
C LYS A 71 1.07 7.09 -8.27
N PHE A 72 1.72 6.19 -7.54
CA PHE A 72 1.07 5.07 -6.88
C PHE A 72 0.16 5.57 -5.74
N LYS A 73 0.63 6.54 -4.95
CA LYS A 73 -0.20 7.21 -3.92
C LYS A 73 -1.48 7.83 -4.53
N LYS A 74 -1.35 8.52 -5.66
CA LYS A 74 -2.50 9.09 -6.39
C LYS A 74 -3.42 8.00 -6.94
N MET A 75 -2.87 6.89 -7.45
CA MET A 75 -3.67 5.79 -7.95
C MET A 75 -4.50 5.13 -6.83
N LEU A 76 -3.91 4.93 -5.64
CA LEU A 76 -4.63 4.40 -4.47
C LEU A 76 -5.82 5.30 -4.08
N SER A 77 -5.59 6.62 -3.99
CA SER A 77 -6.65 7.55 -3.62
C SER A 77 -7.76 7.59 -4.66
N MET A 78 -7.41 7.68 -5.95
CA MET A 78 -8.39 7.68 -7.04
C MET A 78 -9.27 6.44 -7.02
N GLN A 79 -8.70 5.24 -6.86
CA GLN A 79 -9.50 4.00 -6.80
C GLN A 79 -10.49 4.01 -5.63
N LYS A 80 -10.09 4.50 -4.46
CA LYS A 80 -10.98 4.62 -3.30
C LYS A 80 -12.17 5.55 -3.60
N TYR A 81 -11.92 6.72 -4.18
CA TYR A 81 -12.99 7.67 -4.54
C TYR A 81 -13.88 7.13 -5.66
N THR A 82 -13.31 6.48 -6.68
CA THR A 82 -14.08 5.87 -7.77
C THR A 82 -14.98 4.75 -7.24
N ALA A 83 -14.52 3.92 -6.30
CA ALA A 83 -15.35 2.89 -5.68
C ALA A 83 -16.48 3.49 -4.84
N MET A 84 -16.22 4.56 -4.05
CA MET A 84 -17.27 5.28 -3.32
C MET A 84 -18.32 5.87 -4.26
N ALA A 85 -17.88 6.51 -5.35
CA ALA A 85 -18.79 7.06 -6.35
C ALA A 85 -19.64 5.97 -7.01
N ALA A 86 -19.04 4.83 -7.35
CA ALA A 86 -19.76 3.68 -7.91
C ALA A 86 -20.81 3.11 -6.94
N ILE A 87 -20.53 3.08 -5.63
CA ILE A 87 -21.52 2.68 -4.60
C ILE A 87 -22.70 3.67 -4.58
N VAL A 88 -22.43 4.97 -4.59
CA VAL A 88 -23.51 5.99 -4.60
C VAL A 88 -24.38 5.85 -5.85
N VAL A 89 -23.77 5.67 -7.03
CA VAL A 89 -24.50 5.44 -8.28
C VAL A 89 -25.31 4.15 -8.22
N ALA A 90 -24.79 3.08 -7.63
CA ALA A 90 -25.53 1.83 -7.45
C ALA A 90 -26.79 2.02 -6.59
N VAL A 91 -26.72 2.83 -5.53
CA VAL A 91 -27.89 3.18 -4.69
C VAL A 91 -28.95 3.93 -5.52
N VAL A 92 -28.53 4.86 -6.38
CA VAL A 92 -29.45 5.58 -7.28
C VAL A 92 -30.14 4.62 -8.26
N ILE A 93 -29.39 3.66 -8.83
CA ILE A 93 -29.97 2.65 -9.73
C ILE A 93 -31.01 1.78 -9.01
N ILE A 94 -30.79 1.43 -7.74
CA ILE A 94 -31.77 0.69 -6.92
C ILE A 94 -33.05 1.51 -6.78
N ALA A 95 -32.95 2.79 -6.39
CA ALA A 95 -34.11 3.66 -6.26
C ALA A 95 -34.89 3.81 -7.58
N LEU A 96 -34.19 4.00 -8.69
CA LEU A 96 -34.81 4.08 -10.02
C LEU A 96 -35.46 2.76 -10.43
N SER A 97 -34.88 1.62 -10.07
CA SER A 97 -35.46 0.30 -10.35
C SER A 97 -36.81 0.11 -9.64
N ILE A 98 -36.97 0.67 -8.43
CA ILE A 98 -38.23 0.65 -7.68
C ILE A 98 -39.27 1.55 -8.36
N VAL A 99 -38.89 2.78 -8.73
CA VAL A 99 -39.78 3.74 -9.42
C VAL A 99 -40.28 3.17 -10.75
N GLN A 100 -39.40 2.52 -11.52
CA GLN A 100 -39.74 1.92 -12.82
C GLN A 100 -40.38 0.53 -12.71
N LYS A 101 -40.59 0.00 -11.48
CA LYS A 101 -41.14 -1.35 -11.22
C LYS A 101 -40.34 -2.49 -11.87
N VAL A 102 -39.03 -2.32 -12.04
CA VAL A 102 -38.11 -3.34 -12.57
C VAL A 102 -37.26 -3.89 -11.42
N TYR A 103 -37.91 -4.52 -10.44
CA TYR A 103 -37.27 -5.01 -9.22
C TYR A 103 -36.11 -5.99 -9.43
N PRO A 104 -36.15 -6.94 -10.40
CA PRO A 104 -35.03 -7.86 -10.61
C PRO A 104 -33.71 -7.16 -10.96
N LEU A 105 -33.77 -5.99 -11.60
CA LEU A 105 -32.59 -5.21 -11.97
C LEU A 105 -31.82 -4.70 -10.76
N SER A 106 -32.50 -4.47 -9.63
CA SER A 106 -31.88 -3.97 -8.39
C SER A 106 -30.90 -4.96 -7.75
N ALA A 107 -30.98 -6.26 -8.09
CA ALA A 107 -30.08 -7.28 -7.56
C ALA A 107 -28.62 -7.02 -7.95
N TYR A 108 -28.36 -6.58 -9.19
CA TYR A 108 -27.00 -6.32 -9.69
C TYR A 108 -26.29 -5.15 -8.96
N PRO A 109 -26.91 -3.97 -8.82
CA PRO A 109 -26.38 -2.90 -7.98
C PRO A 109 -26.18 -3.30 -6.52
N VAL A 110 -27.07 -4.10 -5.93
CA VAL A 110 -26.90 -4.59 -4.55
C VAL A 110 -25.65 -5.45 -4.42
N LEU A 111 -25.45 -6.41 -5.34
CA LEU A 111 -24.24 -7.22 -5.38
C LEU A 111 -22.98 -6.37 -5.59
N LEU A 112 -23.07 -5.34 -6.43
CA LEU A 112 -21.98 -4.40 -6.66
C LEU A 112 -21.62 -3.64 -5.37
N ILE A 113 -22.60 -3.17 -4.61
CA ILE A 113 -22.37 -2.48 -3.32
C ILE A 113 -21.69 -3.42 -2.33
N LEU A 114 -22.15 -4.67 -2.21
CA LEU A 114 -21.51 -5.65 -1.31
C LEU A 114 -20.06 -5.93 -1.73
N PHE A 115 -19.84 -6.09 -3.03
CA PHE A 115 -18.50 -6.35 -3.59
C PHE A 115 -17.55 -5.17 -3.40
N LEU A 116 -17.95 -3.96 -3.79
CA LEU A 116 -17.13 -2.75 -3.62
C LEU A 116 -16.98 -2.37 -2.16
N GLY A 117 -18.03 -2.52 -1.36
CA GLY A 117 -18.01 -2.23 0.08
C GLY A 117 -16.99 -3.10 0.81
N LYS A 118 -16.99 -4.41 0.57
CA LYS A 118 -15.97 -5.32 1.12
C LYS A 118 -14.56 -4.90 0.70
N ASN A 119 -14.34 -4.64 -0.59
CA ASN A 119 -13.03 -4.22 -1.09
C ASN A 119 -12.59 -2.88 -0.50
N LEU A 120 -13.50 -1.93 -0.27
CA LEU A 120 -13.22 -0.62 0.32
C LEU A 120 -12.84 -0.72 1.80
N LEU A 121 -13.49 -1.61 2.56
CA LEU A 121 -13.18 -1.88 3.97
C LEU A 121 -11.81 -2.53 4.15
N ASP A 122 -11.39 -3.35 3.19
CA ASP A 122 -10.05 -3.95 3.16
C ASP A 122 -9.02 -3.05 2.47
N PHE A 123 -9.45 -1.93 1.87
CA PHE A 123 -8.57 -0.97 1.23
C PHE A 123 -7.86 -0.12 2.27
N GLN A 124 -6.59 -0.43 2.48
CA GLN A 124 -5.70 0.34 3.33
C GLN A 124 -5.42 1.71 2.69
N SER A 125 -5.77 2.79 3.40
CA SER A 125 -5.56 4.15 2.95
C SER A 125 -4.21 4.72 3.40
N VAL A 126 -3.58 5.48 2.51
CA VAL A 126 -2.37 6.23 2.80
C VAL A 126 -2.73 7.69 3.04
N ALA A 127 -2.28 8.23 4.16
CA ALA A 127 -2.43 9.63 4.53
C ALA A 127 -1.38 10.53 3.87
N SER A 128 -1.61 11.84 3.90
CA SER A 128 -0.63 12.83 3.45
C SER A 128 0.58 12.89 4.39
N ASP A 129 0.37 12.74 5.69
CA ASP A 129 1.38 12.90 6.73
C ASP A 129 1.95 11.57 7.26
N ASP A 130 3.24 11.60 7.62
CA ASP A 130 3.96 10.43 8.12
C ASP A 130 3.46 9.95 9.49
N LYS A 131 2.93 10.84 10.32
CA LYS A 131 2.45 10.48 11.66
C LYS A 131 1.22 9.57 11.56
N THR A 132 0.28 9.92 10.70
CA THR A 132 -0.90 9.11 10.41
C THR A 132 -0.50 7.82 9.69
N ASN A 133 0.43 7.88 8.72
CA ASN A 133 0.92 6.68 8.07
C ASN A 133 1.61 5.71 9.04
N SER A 134 2.37 6.20 10.02
CA SER A 134 2.96 5.37 11.07
C SER A 134 1.90 4.67 11.91
N LYS A 135 0.84 5.40 12.33
CA LYS A 135 -0.30 4.81 13.04
C LYS A 135 -1.03 3.76 12.19
N ASN A 136 -1.31 4.08 10.93
CA ASN A 136 -1.97 3.16 10.00
C ASN A 136 -1.15 1.88 9.80
N ALA A 137 0.18 1.99 9.68
CA ALA A 137 1.05 0.81 9.56
C ALA A 137 0.91 -0.12 10.77
N VAL A 138 0.85 0.44 11.99
CA VAL A 138 0.61 -0.33 13.21
C VAL A 138 -0.79 -0.95 13.21
N GLU A 139 -1.84 -0.21 12.85
CA GLU A 139 -3.21 -0.75 12.79
C GLU A 139 -3.33 -1.88 11.76
N TYR A 140 -2.72 -1.72 10.59
CA TYR A 140 -2.70 -2.76 9.57
C TYR A 140 -1.92 -3.99 10.01
N TYR A 141 -0.82 -3.79 10.73
CA TYR A 141 -0.06 -4.86 11.34
C TYR A 141 -0.90 -5.64 12.36
N LYS A 142 -1.62 -4.94 13.25
CA LYS A 142 -2.54 -5.57 14.21
C LYS A 142 -3.67 -6.35 13.54
N LYS A 143 -4.27 -5.79 12.48
CA LYS A 143 -5.36 -6.45 11.73
C LYS A 143 -4.86 -7.72 11.01
N SER A 144 -3.64 -7.68 10.47
CA SER A 144 -3.10 -8.76 9.63
C SER A 144 -2.39 -9.86 10.44
N TYR A 145 -1.77 -9.50 11.56
CA TYR A 145 -0.98 -10.39 12.42
C TYR A 145 -1.31 -10.16 13.91
N PRO A 146 -2.55 -10.43 14.35
CA PRO A 146 -2.98 -10.16 15.72
C PRO A 146 -2.22 -11.00 16.76
N GLU A 147 -1.60 -12.11 16.34
CA GLU A 147 -0.90 -13.02 17.24
C GLU A 147 0.56 -12.63 17.53
N ASP A 148 1.15 -11.72 16.76
CA ASP A 148 2.54 -11.30 16.96
C ASP A 148 2.68 -10.47 18.25
N SER A 149 3.79 -10.65 18.98
CA SER A 149 3.99 -10.00 20.28
C SER A 149 4.07 -8.48 20.15
N SER A 150 4.78 -7.99 19.12
CA SER A 150 4.86 -6.56 18.82
C SER A 150 3.52 -5.96 18.38
N ALA A 151 2.60 -6.77 17.83
CA ALA A 151 1.26 -6.31 17.45
C ALA A 151 0.33 -6.21 18.67
N LYS A 152 0.35 -7.22 19.55
CA LYS A 152 -0.44 -7.23 20.80
C LYS A 152 -0.04 -6.06 21.71
N ASN A 153 1.26 -5.85 21.85
CA ASN A 153 1.82 -4.89 22.79
C ASN A 153 2.10 -3.53 22.14
N SER A 154 1.48 -3.23 20.98
CA SER A 154 1.81 -2.05 20.16
C SER A 154 1.68 -0.71 20.87
N SER A 155 0.88 -0.64 21.95
CA SER A 155 0.65 0.55 22.78
C SER A 155 1.55 0.63 24.02
N GLU A 156 2.36 -0.39 24.28
CA GLU A 156 3.30 -0.40 25.40
C GLU A 156 4.56 0.37 25.03
N GLY A 157 5.03 1.26 25.91
CA GLY A 157 6.06 2.26 25.59
C GLY A 157 7.26 1.74 24.78
N LYS A 158 7.93 0.67 25.24
CA LYS A 158 9.09 0.10 24.54
C LYS A 158 8.75 -0.48 23.16
N THR A 159 7.56 -1.06 23.01
CA THR A 159 7.08 -1.64 21.75
C THR A 159 6.62 -0.56 20.79
N ALA A 160 5.97 0.50 21.29
CA ALA A 160 5.59 1.67 20.51
C ALA A 160 6.84 2.36 19.91
N ASP A 161 7.89 2.53 20.71
CA ASP A 161 9.18 3.08 20.24
C ASP A 161 9.84 2.18 19.19
N LYS A 162 9.80 0.85 19.41
CA LYS A 162 10.28 -0.15 18.44
C LYS A 162 9.55 -0.02 17.10
N LEU A 163 8.22 0.06 17.12
CA LEU A 163 7.37 0.20 15.91
C LEU A 163 7.60 1.53 15.19
N ALA A 164 7.81 2.62 15.93
CA ALA A 164 8.20 3.91 15.34
C ALA A 164 9.58 3.82 14.65
N GLY A 165 10.54 3.14 15.27
CA GLY A 165 11.83 2.85 14.65
C GLY A 165 11.69 1.99 13.39
N TRP A 166 10.84 0.97 13.43
CA TRP A 166 10.53 0.12 12.29
C TRP A 166 9.89 0.88 11.14
N PHE A 167 8.99 1.81 11.42
CA PHE A 167 8.40 2.69 10.39
C PHE A 167 9.48 3.45 9.61
N LEU A 168 10.45 4.05 10.31
CA LEU A 168 11.54 4.80 9.67
C LEU A 168 12.45 3.89 8.83
N ILE A 169 12.75 2.68 9.33
CA ILE A 169 13.54 1.69 8.60
C ILE A 169 12.79 1.25 7.34
N ALA A 170 11.53 0.84 7.48
CA ALA A 170 10.69 0.36 6.38
C ALA A 170 10.55 1.42 5.28
N LYS A 171 10.20 2.66 5.66
CA LYS A 171 10.10 3.79 4.73
C LYS A 171 11.41 4.04 4.00
N ARG A 172 12.54 4.09 4.73
CA ARG A 172 13.86 4.32 4.14
C ARG A 172 14.24 3.19 3.19
N THR A 173 13.98 1.94 3.56
CA THR A 173 14.25 0.80 2.69
C THR A 173 13.43 0.87 1.42
N ALA A 174 12.12 1.16 1.50
CA ALA A 174 11.26 1.31 0.33
C ALA A 174 11.74 2.43 -0.62
N ILE A 175 12.07 3.61 -0.07
CA ILE A 175 12.61 4.73 -0.85
C ILE A 175 13.96 4.36 -1.49
N ARG A 176 14.86 3.72 -0.74
CA ARG A 176 16.18 3.30 -1.24
C ARG A 176 16.06 2.26 -2.34
N THR A 177 15.11 1.35 -2.21
CA THR A 177 14.81 0.36 -3.24
C THR A 177 14.37 1.05 -4.55
N GLY A 178 13.83 2.27 -4.45
CA GLY A 178 13.44 3.09 -5.57
C GLY A 178 12.35 2.41 -6.39
N LYS A 179 12.16 2.85 -7.64
CA LYS A 179 11.35 2.09 -8.60
C LYS A 179 12.09 0.79 -8.92
N LEU A 180 11.89 -0.26 -8.13
CA LEU A 180 12.20 -1.63 -8.57
C LEU A 180 11.71 -1.74 -10.01
N GLY A 181 12.67 -1.88 -10.91
CA GLY A 181 12.42 -1.83 -12.35
C GLY A 181 11.25 -2.73 -12.65
N THR A 182 10.26 -2.22 -13.37
CA THR A 182 9.30 -3.04 -14.08
C THR A 182 10.07 -4.21 -14.69
N GLY A 183 9.68 -5.43 -14.32
CA GLY A 183 10.48 -6.66 -14.41
C GLY A 183 10.91 -7.13 -15.79
N SER A 184 11.05 -6.23 -16.77
CA SER A 184 11.65 -6.46 -18.07
C SER A 184 12.99 -5.75 -18.27
N LYS A 185 13.32 -4.67 -17.53
CA LYS A 185 14.61 -3.96 -17.72
C LYS A 185 15.75 -4.43 -16.82
N ALA A 186 15.45 -4.87 -15.59
CA ALA A 186 16.46 -5.37 -14.67
C ALA A 186 17.06 -6.72 -15.10
N ALA A 187 16.38 -7.48 -15.96
CA ALA A 187 16.89 -8.72 -16.54
C ALA A 187 17.70 -8.52 -17.83
N ALA A 188 17.60 -7.34 -18.47
CA ALA A 188 18.20 -7.07 -19.78
C ALA A 188 19.51 -6.26 -19.71
N SER A 189 19.72 -5.48 -18.65
CA SER A 189 21.03 -4.90 -18.37
C SER A 189 21.81 -5.88 -17.51
N GLY A 190 22.71 -6.65 -18.12
CA GLY A 190 23.71 -7.50 -17.44
C GLY A 190 24.72 -6.70 -16.63
N GLU A 191 24.28 -5.67 -15.93
CA GLU A 191 25.07 -4.84 -15.04
C GLU A 191 25.12 -5.59 -13.70
N GLU A 192 26.28 -6.16 -13.40
CA GLU A 192 26.53 -6.80 -12.11
C GLU A 192 26.09 -5.86 -10.98
N VAL A 193 25.04 -6.30 -10.29
CA VAL A 193 24.43 -5.61 -9.15
C VAL A 193 25.47 -5.57 -8.03
N ARG A 194 26.14 -4.43 -7.89
CA ARG A 194 27.18 -4.24 -6.88
C ARG A 194 26.62 -4.51 -5.47
N PRO A 195 27.25 -5.38 -4.68
CA PRO A 195 26.85 -5.60 -3.29
C PRO A 195 27.06 -4.32 -2.48
N SER A 196 26.09 -4.04 -1.61
CA SER A 196 26.06 -2.86 -0.75
C SER A 196 27.36 -2.72 0.05
N ARG A 197 28.09 -1.61 -0.17
CA ARG A 197 29.23 -1.22 0.68
C ARG A 197 28.71 -1.00 2.09
N ALA A 198 29.10 -1.88 3.01
CA ALA A 198 28.91 -1.68 4.44
C ALA A 198 29.42 -0.29 4.85
N ILE A 199 28.55 0.50 5.48
CA ILE A 199 28.89 1.83 5.99
C ILE A 199 29.91 1.65 7.12
N ARG A 200 31.18 1.88 6.81
CA ARG A 200 32.25 2.07 7.81
C ARG A 200 31.92 3.39 8.53
N ARG A 201 31.47 3.31 9.80
CA ARG A 201 31.31 4.48 10.67
C ARG A 201 32.64 5.25 10.72
N GLY A 202 32.71 6.39 10.05
CA GLY A 202 33.82 7.33 10.15
C GLY A 202 33.66 8.18 11.40
N SER A 203 34.63 8.04 12.31
CA SER A 203 34.79 8.80 13.55
C SER A 203 34.90 10.32 13.29
N PRO A 204 34.50 11.21 14.24
CA PRO A 204 34.56 12.65 14.03
C PRO A 204 36.01 13.11 13.79
N GLY A 205 36.21 13.89 12.73
CA GLY A 205 37.52 14.38 12.32
C GLY A 205 38.22 15.16 13.42
N ARG A 206 39.32 14.59 13.93
CA ARG A 206 40.41 15.32 14.60
C ARG A 206 40.94 16.38 13.63
N THR A 207 40.78 17.65 13.97
CA THR A 207 41.53 18.76 13.39
C THR A 207 43.01 18.59 13.71
N LEU A 208 43.78 18.07 12.75
CA LEU A 208 45.23 17.98 12.85
C LEU A 208 45.85 19.37 12.61
N GLN A 209 46.15 20.00 13.74
CA GLN A 209 47.14 21.03 14.00
C GLN A 209 48.37 20.90 13.06
N ARG A 210 48.50 21.81 12.09
CA ARG A 210 49.72 21.93 11.26
C ARG A 210 50.63 23.01 11.84
N ARG A 211 51.47 22.61 12.80
CA ARG A 211 52.71 23.32 13.12
C ARG A 211 53.69 23.08 11.96
N ARG A 212 54.09 24.14 11.26
CA ARG A 212 55.35 24.15 10.49
C ARG A 212 56.07 25.46 10.82
N GLY A 213 57.15 25.33 11.58
CA GLY A 213 58.23 26.31 11.65
C GLY A 213 59.48 25.75 10.98
N ARG A 214 60.45 26.65 10.79
CA ARG A 214 61.78 26.56 10.13
C ARG A 214 61.74 26.69 8.60
N ARG A 215 62.54 27.55 7.98
CA ARG A 215 63.79 28.25 8.39
C ARG A 215 63.72 29.73 8.05
#